data_AF-A0AAW9GLU3-F1
#
_entry.id   AF-A0AAW9GLU3-F1
#
_cell.length_a   1.000
_cell.length_b   1.000
_cell.length_c   1.000
_cell.angle_alpha   90.00
_cell.angle_beta   90.00
_cell.angle_gamma   90.00
#
_symmetry.space_group_name_H-M   'P 1'
#
loop_
_entity.id
_entity.type
_entity.pdbx_description
1 polymer ?
#
loop_
_entity_poly.entity_id
_entity_poly.type
_entity_poly.pdbx_seq_one_letter_code
_entity_poly.pdbx_strand_id
1 'polypeptide(L)'
;MIQHLRTLVSYGIGLSLACAGVVHAQSDVGVLDVLTYNVAGLPQGISSSNPAANTAQIAPKLAPYGLINVQEDFNYHATLYAGDQHPYRTPTSGGAAIGDGLNTLSNYRFDDFTRIKWDKCNGTDCLTPKGFSYMRVRLDDGVLLDVYNAHPNAGTESADLAARRANISQLSQFIQTWSAGNAVLVMMDSNTRYTRADDNIRTLIAGNGLTDAWVELVKGSAPAAGAAPLLCGTPPTNDCEVVDKILYRDAPQLTLVANRYKLDDGNFYDSDGKPLSDHYPLAAQFGWAVGTTVRTSDQFGGPHGTPFNDIAKGAEQRTIASVTLRGASRLDGIALGLDNGSTLAHGGSGGDAVTLRLGSNERLTSATLSVGQYNGHTRLFSLSLRTNQGRSLSAGTPTAETYTLTAPSGWHIAGFTGRDGDEIDKLGVVYRKD
;
A
#
# COMPACT_ATOMS: atom_id res chain seq x y z
N MET A 1 76.57 -14.70 10.83
CA MET A 1 75.69 -14.12 9.80
C MET A 1 74.41 -13.70 10.51
N ILE A 2 74.13 -12.41 10.52
CA ILE A 2 73.22 -11.70 11.44
C ILE A 2 71.76 -12.05 11.13
N GLN A 3 70.99 -12.49 12.13
CA GLN A 3 69.52 -12.47 12.09
C GLN A 3 69.01 -11.49 13.15
N HIS A 4 68.58 -10.31 12.68
CA HIS A 4 67.71 -9.41 13.41
C HIS A 4 66.26 -9.81 13.09
N LEU A 5 65.46 -10.17 14.10
CA LEU A 5 64.01 -10.18 13.98
C LEU A 5 63.43 -9.12 14.92
N ARG A 6 62.83 -8.11 14.30
CA ARG A 6 62.20 -6.95 14.94
C ARG A 6 60.83 -7.34 15.49
N THR A 7 60.58 -6.97 16.74
CA THR A 7 59.27 -6.98 17.39
C THR A 7 58.37 -5.94 16.70
N LEU A 8 57.26 -6.37 16.10
CA LEU A 8 56.19 -5.48 15.64
C LEU A 8 55.18 -5.28 16.78
N VAL A 9 55.09 -4.04 17.27
CA VAL A 9 54.01 -3.57 18.13
C VAL A 9 52.86 -3.14 17.22
N SER A 10 51.74 -3.86 17.27
CA SER A 10 50.52 -3.53 16.54
C SER A 10 49.74 -2.45 17.31
N TYR A 11 49.78 -1.21 16.82
CA TYR A 11 48.82 -0.18 17.24
C TYR A 11 47.49 -0.44 16.54
N GLY A 12 46.50 -0.93 17.28
CA GLY A 12 45.12 -1.03 16.81
C GLY A 12 44.48 0.36 16.75
N ILE A 13 44.39 0.93 15.56
CA ILE A 13 43.54 2.10 15.30
C ILE A 13 42.11 1.57 15.18
N GLY A 14 41.31 1.81 16.22
CA GLY A 14 39.86 1.58 16.17
C GLY A 14 39.23 2.58 15.21
N LEU A 15 38.86 2.10 14.02
CA LEU A 15 38.05 2.87 13.08
C LEU A 15 36.59 2.77 13.51
N SER A 16 36.12 3.73 14.31
CA SER A 16 34.69 3.94 14.51
C SER A 16 34.09 4.42 13.20
N LEU A 17 33.44 3.51 12.45
CA LEU A 17 32.53 3.91 11.38
C LEU A 17 31.34 4.62 12.01
N ALA A 18 31.42 5.95 12.08
CA ALA A 18 30.22 6.76 12.18
C ALA A 18 29.44 6.55 10.89
N CYS A 19 28.31 5.84 10.96
CA CYS A 19 27.30 5.89 9.92
C CYS A 19 26.79 7.34 9.86
N ALA A 20 27.44 8.16 9.04
CA ALA A 20 26.83 9.37 8.53
C ALA A 20 25.64 8.92 7.68
N GLY A 21 24.46 8.84 8.31
CA GLY A 21 23.21 8.68 7.59
C GLY A 21 23.17 9.78 6.54
N VAL A 22 23.07 9.38 5.28
CA VAL A 22 22.76 10.33 4.22
C VAL A 22 21.39 10.88 4.59
N VAL A 23 21.33 12.13 5.03
CA VAL A 23 20.07 12.83 5.25
C VAL A 23 19.48 12.98 3.84
N HIS A 24 18.63 12.04 3.44
CA HIS A 24 17.84 12.20 2.24
C HIS A 24 16.95 13.42 2.50
N ALA A 25 17.09 14.46 1.68
CA ALA A 25 16.15 15.56 1.75
C ALA A 25 14.79 15.00 1.34
N GLN A 26 13.88 14.88 2.30
CA GLN A 26 12.51 14.44 2.06
C GLN A 26 11.91 15.30 0.96
N SER A 27 11.45 14.67 -0.11
CA SER A 27 10.77 15.35 -1.19
C SER A 27 9.31 15.58 -0.78
N ASP A 28 8.88 16.84 -0.80
CA ASP A 28 7.48 17.18 -0.51
C ASP A 28 6.56 16.91 -1.73
N VAL A 29 7.13 16.60 -2.91
CA VAL A 29 6.40 16.28 -4.14
C VAL A 29 7.12 15.20 -4.95
N GLY A 30 6.41 14.50 -5.84
CA GLY A 30 7.04 13.58 -6.78
C GLY A 30 6.12 13.12 -7.89
N VAL A 31 6.66 12.23 -8.71
CA VAL A 31 5.92 11.59 -9.81
C VAL A 31 5.95 10.08 -9.58
N LEU A 32 4.83 9.43 -9.86
CA LEU A 32 4.64 7.99 -9.76
C LEU A 32 4.08 7.47 -11.09
N ASP A 33 4.92 6.82 -11.89
CA ASP A 33 4.52 6.08 -13.08
C ASP A 33 4.11 4.65 -12.68
N VAL A 34 2.89 4.24 -13.06
CA VAL A 34 2.35 2.93 -12.68
C VAL A 34 1.89 2.13 -13.89
N LEU A 35 1.90 0.81 -13.76
CA LEU A 35 1.41 -0.12 -14.77
C LEU A 35 0.57 -1.23 -14.12
N THR A 36 -0.61 -1.51 -14.68
CA THR A 36 -1.32 -2.77 -14.44
C THR A 36 -1.30 -3.62 -15.70
N TYR A 37 -1.00 -4.91 -15.56
CA TYR A 37 -0.93 -5.79 -16.72
C TYR A 37 -1.25 -7.25 -16.38
N ASN A 38 -2.33 -7.79 -16.94
CA ASN A 38 -2.52 -9.23 -17.01
C ASN A 38 -1.53 -9.82 -18.04
N VAL A 39 -0.57 -10.61 -17.56
CA VAL A 39 0.55 -11.15 -18.37
C VAL A 39 0.26 -12.51 -19.00
N ALA A 40 -0.97 -13.03 -18.87
CA ALA A 40 -1.43 -14.30 -19.44
C ALA A 40 -0.51 -15.50 -19.12
N GLY A 41 0.08 -15.52 -17.91
CA GLY A 41 1.14 -16.45 -17.50
C GLY A 41 0.67 -17.85 -17.10
N LEU A 42 -0.52 -18.28 -17.52
CA LEU A 42 -1.01 -19.67 -17.41
C LEU A 42 -0.08 -20.64 -18.17
N PRO A 43 -0.06 -21.96 -17.85
CA PRO A 43 0.75 -22.95 -18.57
C PRO A 43 0.59 -22.87 -20.10
N GLN A 44 1.67 -23.10 -20.85
CA GLN A 44 1.62 -23.07 -22.32
C GLN A 44 0.55 -24.06 -22.84
N GLY A 45 -0.27 -23.61 -23.79
CA GLY A 45 -1.37 -24.41 -24.33
C GLY A 45 -2.67 -24.36 -23.53
N ILE A 46 -2.65 -23.80 -22.31
CA ILE A 46 -3.85 -23.40 -21.56
C ILE A 46 -4.07 -21.89 -21.68
N SER A 47 -2.98 -21.11 -21.62
CA SER A 47 -3.02 -19.66 -21.90
C SER A 47 -3.58 -19.38 -23.29
N SER A 48 -4.37 -18.31 -23.40
CA SER A 48 -4.83 -17.70 -24.65
C SER A 48 -3.69 -17.05 -25.45
N SER A 49 -2.52 -16.89 -24.83
CA SER A 49 -1.31 -16.27 -25.40
C SER A 49 -0.15 -17.28 -25.55
N ASN A 50 1.06 -16.78 -25.80
CA ASN A 50 2.29 -17.57 -25.86
C ASN A 50 3.27 -17.18 -24.72
N PRO A 51 2.89 -17.39 -23.44
CA PRO A 51 3.65 -16.86 -22.31
C PRO A 51 5.09 -17.41 -22.23
N ALA A 52 5.35 -18.62 -22.74
CA ALA A 52 6.71 -19.17 -22.80
C ALA A 52 7.69 -18.29 -23.60
N ALA A 53 7.22 -17.66 -24.70
CA ALA A 53 8.01 -16.72 -25.48
C ALA A 53 7.81 -15.26 -25.04
N ASN A 54 6.59 -14.91 -24.63
CA ASN A 54 6.19 -13.52 -24.42
C ASN A 54 6.68 -12.97 -23.09
N THR A 55 6.69 -13.77 -22.01
CA THR A 55 7.10 -13.27 -20.68
C THR A 55 8.53 -12.72 -20.66
N ALA A 56 9.45 -13.34 -21.39
CA ALA A 56 10.82 -12.86 -21.52
C ALA A 56 10.92 -11.49 -22.26
N GLN A 57 9.96 -11.19 -23.15
CA GLN A 57 9.87 -9.92 -23.86
C GLN A 57 9.15 -8.84 -23.04
N ILE A 58 8.19 -9.25 -22.20
CA ILE A 58 7.46 -8.36 -21.28
C ILE A 58 8.42 -7.79 -20.23
N ALA A 59 9.23 -8.64 -19.60
CA ALA A 59 10.05 -8.27 -18.44
C ALA A 59 10.88 -6.98 -18.62
N PRO A 60 11.73 -6.81 -19.65
CA PRO A 60 12.52 -5.59 -19.82
C PRO A 60 11.66 -4.35 -20.13
N LYS A 61 10.43 -4.51 -20.63
CA LYS A 61 9.52 -3.41 -20.95
C LYS A 61 8.85 -2.82 -19.70
N LEU A 62 8.99 -3.46 -18.53
CA LEU A 62 8.48 -2.95 -17.26
C LEU A 62 9.36 -1.86 -16.64
N ALA A 63 10.62 -1.76 -17.05
CA ALA A 63 11.61 -0.85 -16.47
C ALA A 63 11.23 0.64 -16.38
N PRO A 64 10.41 1.22 -17.30
CA PRO A 64 10.03 2.63 -17.21
C PRO A 64 9.04 2.98 -16.08
N TYR A 65 8.40 2.00 -15.45
CA TYR A 65 7.34 2.23 -14.45
C TYR A 65 7.92 2.11 -13.04
N GLY A 66 7.46 2.93 -12.08
CA GLY A 66 7.93 2.88 -10.70
C GLY A 66 7.22 1.84 -9.83
N LEU A 67 6.00 1.47 -10.21
CA LEU A 67 5.17 0.52 -9.49
C LEU A 67 4.30 -0.27 -10.48
N ILE A 68 4.44 -1.59 -10.48
CA ILE A 68 3.79 -2.48 -11.43
C ILE A 68 2.99 -3.53 -10.67
N ASN A 69 1.70 -3.66 -11.01
CA ASN A 69 0.87 -4.80 -10.62
C ASN A 69 0.65 -5.70 -11.82
N VAL A 70 1.10 -6.96 -11.72
CA VAL A 70 0.81 -7.98 -12.73
C VAL A 70 -0.26 -8.95 -12.23
N GLN A 71 -1.14 -9.35 -13.15
CA GLN A 71 -2.14 -10.41 -12.95
C GLN A 71 -1.82 -11.60 -13.86
N GLU A 72 -2.30 -12.79 -13.50
CA GLU A 72 -1.95 -14.07 -14.13
C GLU A 72 -0.45 -14.36 -14.22
N ASP A 73 0.36 -13.79 -13.33
CA ASP A 73 1.76 -14.14 -13.20
C ASP A 73 1.91 -15.46 -12.42
N PHE A 74 1.61 -16.57 -13.10
CA PHE A 74 1.61 -17.92 -12.56
C PHE A 74 2.91 -18.67 -12.89
N ASN A 75 2.97 -19.35 -14.04
CA ASN A 75 3.98 -20.37 -14.34
C ASN A 75 5.29 -19.79 -14.89
N TYR A 76 5.31 -18.52 -15.29
CA TYR A 76 6.47 -17.85 -15.90
C TYR A 76 7.07 -16.74 -15.02
N HIS A 77 6.68 -16.68 -13.75
CA HIS A 77 7.17 -15.71 -12.78
C HIS A 77 8.70 -15.63 -12.71
N ALA A 78 9.38 -16.78 -12.70
CA ALA A 78 10.85 -16.82 -12.67
C ALA A 78 11.47 -16.12 -13.90
N THR A 79 10.88 -16.30 -15.08
CA THR A 79 11.30 -15.63 -16.31
C THR A 79 11.04 -14.13 -16.23
N LEU A 80 9.85 -13.73 -15.75
CA LEU A 80 9.50 -12.32 -15.56
C LEU A 80 10.51 -11.63 -14.64
N TYR A 81 10.83 -12.25 -13.50
CA TYR A 81 11.73 -11.69 -12.50
C TYR A 81 13.19 -11.71 -12.91
N ALA A 82 13.61 -12.68 -13.73
CA ALA A 82 14.97 -12.72 -14.26
C ALA A 82 15.24 -11.55 -15.23
N GLY A 83 14.23 -11.09 -15.97
CA GLY A 83 14.33 -9.99 -16.93
C GLY A 83 14.02 -8.60 -16.36
N ASP A 84 13.57 -8.52 -15.10
CA ASP A 84 13.24 -7.28 -14.41
C ASP A 84 14.35 -6.85 -13.43
N GLN A 85 14.44 -5.56 -13.07
CA GLN A 85 15.44 -5.03 -12.12
C GLN A 85 14.85 -4.18 -10.96
N HIS A 86 13.53 -4.17 -10.76
CA HIS A 86 12.94 -3.47 -9.61
C HIS A 86 13.43 -4.04 -8.28
N PRO A 87 13.88 -3.21 -7.32
CA PRO A 87 14.51 -3.67 -6.08
C PRO A 87 13.53 -4.30 -5.08
N TYR A 88 12.24 -3.96 -5.14
CA TYR A 88 11.23 -4.48 -4.22
C TYR A 88 10.18 -5.28 -4.99
N ARG A 89 9.99 -6.54 -4.60
CA ARG A 89 9.15 -7.49 -5.31
C ARG A 89 8.41 -8.39 -4.34
N THR A 90 7.17 -8.69 -4.65
CA THR A 90 6.40 -9.67 -3.87
C THR A 90 6.90 -11.09 -4.15
N PRO A 91 6.92 -11.98 -3.16
CA PRO A 91 7.14 -13.39 -3.43
C PRO A 91 5.98 -13.97 -4.25
N THR A 92 6.30 -14.90 -5.16
CA THR A 92 5.28 -15.69 -5.87
C THR A 92 4.40 -16.48 -4.90
N SER A 93 3.11 -16.57 -5.21
CA SER A 93 2.16 -17.46 -4.53
C SER A 93 2.15 -18.88 -5.12
N GLY A 94 2.94 -19.14 -6.17
CA GLY A 94 3.00 -20.42 -6.88
C GLY A 94 2.39 -20.36 -8.28
N GLY A 95 2.51 -21.46 -9.02
CA GLY A 95 1.90 -21.59 -10.35
C GLY A 95 0.38 -21.73 -10.32
N ALA A 96 -0.24 -21.82 -11.49
CA ALA A 96 -1.69 -22.00 -11.61
C ALA A 96 -2.16 -23.22 -10.80
N ALA A 97 -3.37 -23.14 -10.26
CA ALA A 97 -3.99 -24.03 -9.27
C ALA A 97 -3.52 -23.86 -7.81
N ILE A 98 -2.34 -23.30 -7.57
CA ILE A 98 -1.79 -23.11 -6.21
C ILE A 98 -1.69 -21.62 -5.87
N GLY A 99 -1.23 -20.80 -6.81
CA GLY A 99 -1.06 -19.36 -6.64
C GLY A 99 -2.27 -18.55 -7.06
N ASP A 100 -2.30 -17.30 -6.61
CA ASP A 100 -3.30 -16.31 -6.99
C ASP A 100 -2.95 -15.56 -8.29
N GLY A 101 -1.70 -15.67 -8.76
CA GLY A 101 -1.21 -15.02 -9.98
C GLY A 101 -1.04 -13.52 -9.87
N LEU A 102 -1.03 -12.96 -8.65
CA LEU A 102 -0.89 -11.53 -8.41
C LEU A 102 0.52 -11.24 -7.94
N ASN A 103 1.29 -10.40 -8.62
CA ASN A 103 2.59 -9.97 -8.12
C ASN A 103 2.78 -8.48 -8.34
N THR A 104 3.65 -7.88 -7.52
CA THR A 104 4.01 -6.47 -7.60
C THR A 104 5.51 -6.33 -7.71
N LEU A 105 5.95 -5.44 -8.61
CA LEU A 105 7.33 -5.01 -8.77
C LEU A 105 7.38 -3.50 -8.52
N SER A 106 8.35 -3.02 -7.74
CA SER A 106 8.39 -1.64 -7.31
C SER A 106 9.80 -1.10 -7.10
N ASN A 107 9.98 0.18 -7.43
CA ASN A 107 11.13 0.99 -7.03
C ASN A 107 11.02 1.50 -5.59
N TYR A 108 9.84 1.36 -4.98
CA TYR A 108 9.52 1.85 -3.65
C TYR A 108 9.43 0.69 -2.65
N ARG A 109 9.92 0.92 -1.43
CA ARG A 109 9.71 -0.04 -0.34
C ARG A 109 8.23 -0.20 -0.06
N PHE A 110 7.83 -1.39 0.32
CA PHE A 110 6.48 -1.63 0.81
C PHE A 110 6.50 -2.58 2.00
N ASP A 111 5.50 -2.41 2.85
CA ASP A 111 5.25 -3.24 4.02
C ASP A 111 3.80 -3.75 4.00
N ASP A 112 3.43 -4.55 5.00
CA ASP A 112 2.07 -5.07 5.21
C ASP A 112 1.48 -5.81 4.01
N PHE A 113 2.34 -6.49 3.25
CA PHE A 113 1.92 -7.31 2.13
C PHE A 113 1.02 -8.46 2.59
N THR A 114 -0.18 -8.54 2.03
CA THR A 114 -1.15 -9.60 2.30
C THR A 114 -1.91 -9.99 1.05
N ARG A 115 -2.35 -11.25 1.00
CA ARG A 115 -3.12 -11.84 -0.10
C ARG A 115 -4.45 -12.35 0.44
N ILE A 116 -5.55 -11.96 -0.19
CA ILE A 116 -6.91 -12.30 0.22
C ILE A 116 -7.57 -13.05 -0.93
N LYS A 117 -7.94 -14.29 -0.67
CA LYS A 117 -8.70 -15.12 -1.61
C LYS A 117 -10.15 -14.62 -1.71
N TRP A 118 -10.72 -14.68 -2.90
CA TRP A 118 -12.15 -14.42 -3.10
C TRP A 118 -13.04 -15.44 -2.38
N ASP A 119 -14.08 -14.95 -1.72
CA ASP A 119 -15.07 -15.81 -1.05
C ASP A 119 -16.02 -16.51 -2.03
N LYS A 120 -16.17 -15.94 -3.23
CA LYS A 120 -17.02 -16.43 -4.31
C LYS A 120 -16.23 -16.50 -5.61
N CYS A 121 -16.42 -17.59 -6.34
CA CYS A 121 -15.86 -17.82 -7.67
C CYS A 121 -16.88 -18.62 -8.49
N ASN A 122 -16.68 -18.69 -9.80
CA ASN A 122 -17.41 -19.56 -10.72
C ASN A 122 -16.47 -20.07 -11.82
N GLY A 123 -16.77 -21.24 -12.39
CA GLY A 123 -16.04 -21.78 -13.55
C GLY A 123 -14.57 -22.09 -13.25
N THR A 124 -13.71 -21.85 -14.24
CA THR A 124 -12.26 -22.11 -14.16
C THR A 124 -11.55 -21.25 -13.11
N ASP A 125 -12.10 -20.08 -12.78
CA ASP A 125 -11.56 -19.20 -11.75
C ASP A 125 -11.59 -19.84 -10.35
N CYS A 126 -12.43 -20.87 -10.13
CA CYS A 126 -12.42 -21.66 -8.89
C CYS A 126 -11.27 -22.67 -8.80
N LEU A 127 -10.57 -22.94 -9.91
CA LEU A 127 -9.49 -23.94 -9.95
C LEU A 127 -8.18 -23.41 -9.40
N THR A 128 -8.07 -22.11 -9.12
CA THR A 128 -6.90 -21.45 -8.53
C THR A 128 -7.36 -20.44 -7.48
N PRO A 129 -6.59 -20.13 -6.43
CA PRO A 129 -7.03 -19.20 -5.39
C PRO A 129 -6.95 -17.73 -5.83
N LYS A 130 -7.73 -17.32 -6.84
CA LYS A 130 -7.83 -15.91 -7.26
C LYS A 130 -8.29 -15.03 -6.09
N GLY A 131 -7.89 -13.77 -6.15
CA GLY A 131 -8.08 -12.84 -5.05
C GLY A 131 -7.65 -11.42 -5.38
N PHE A 132 -7.22 -10.74 -4.32
CA PHE A 132 -6.50 -9.49 -4.38
C PHE A 132 -5.35 -9.49 -3.39
N SER A 133 -4.34 -8.66 -3.62
CA SER A 133 -3.29 -8.37 -2.66
C SER A 133 -3.33 -6.90 -2.24
N TYR A 134 -2.92 -6.64 -1.01
CA TYR A 134 -2.73 -5.31 -0.43
C TYR A 134 -1.29 -5.15 0.01
N MET A 135 -0.77 -3.92 -0.08
CA MET A 135 0.46 -3.48 0.56
C MET A 135 0.43 -1.99 0.83
N ARG A 136 1.28 -1.52 1.74
CA ARG A 136 1.53 -0.10 1.96
C ARG A 136 2.87 0.28 1.35
N VAL A 137 2.83 1.00 0.23
CA VAL A 137 4.00 1.52 -0.47
C VAL A 137 4.46 2.82 0.18
N ARG A 138 5.77 2.94 0.42
CA ARG A 138 6.42 4.13 0.96
C ARG A 138 7.05 4.93 -0.18
N LEU A 139 6.39 6.01 -0.60
CA LEU A 139 6.85 6.90 -1.67
C LEU A 139 8.07 7.73 -1.21
N ASP A 140 8.04 8.16 0.05
CA ASP A 140 9.11 8.85 0.77
C ASP A 140 8.86 8.66 2.29
N ASP A 141 9.74 9.19 3.15
CA ASP A 141 9.63 9.14 4.60
C ASP A 141 8.26 9.65 5.10
N GLY A 142 7.45 8.76 5.70
CA GLY A 142 6.11 9.07 6.17
C GLY A 142 5.05 9.33 5.09
N VAL A 143 5.41 9.18 3.81
CA VAL A 143 4.52 9.34 2.65
C VAL A 143 4.07 7.97 2.18
N LEU A 144 2.90 7.55 2.65
CA LEU A 144 2.41 6.17 2.53
C LEU A 144 1.19 6.10 1.59
N LEU A 145 1.23 5.17 0.64
CA LEU A 145 0.17 4.88 -0.32
C LEU A 145 -0.29 3.42 -0.16
N ASP A 146 -1.59 3.23 0.05
CA ASP A 146 -2.18 1.89 0.10
C ASP A 146 -2.44 1.38 -1.33
N VAL A 147 -1.83 0.26 -1.71
CA VAL A 147 -1.84 -0.26 -3.08
C VAL A 147 -2.51 -1.63 -3.14
N TYR A 148 -3.40 -1.80 -4.11
CA TYR A 148 -4.18 -3.02 -4.34
C TYR A 148 -3.93 -3.60 -5.73
N ASN A 149 -3.67 -4.91 -5.80
CA ASN A 149 -3.64 -5.71 -7.03
C ASN A 149 -4.83 -6.67 -6.99
N ALA A 150 -5.69 -6.71 -8.01
CA ALA A 150 -6.85 -7.60 -7.99
C ALA A 150 -7.12 -8.26 -9.34
N HIS A 151 -7.68 -9.47 -9.29
CA HIS A 151 -8.18 -10.18 -10.47
C HIS A 151 -9.49 -10.93 -10.13
N PRO A 152 -10.67 -10.26 -10.24
CA PRO A 152 -12.00 -10.86 -10.06
C PRO A 152 -12.37 -11.89 -11.14
N ASN A 153 -13.47 -12.61 -10.90
CA ASN A 153 -13.97 -13.66 -11.79
C ASN A 153 -14.12 -13.20 -13.26
N ALA A 154 -13.53 -13.93 -14.18
CA ALA A 154 -13.69 -13.72 -15.62
C ALA A 154 -15.07 -14.20 -16.12
N GLY A 155 -15.37 -13.98 -17.40
CA GLY A 155 -16.59 -14.48 -18.04
C GLY A 155 -17.81 -13.54 -17.97
N THR A 156 -18.82 -13.87 -18.76
CA THR A 156 -20.04 -13.07 -18.97
C THR A 156 -21.33 -13.85 -18.75
N GLU A 157 -21.26 -15.11 -18.34
CA GLU A 157 -22.46 -15.86 -17.96
C GLU A 157 -23.04 -15.31 -16.65
N SER A 158 -24.32 -15.55 -16.38
CA SER A 158 -24.98 -14.99 -15.19
C SER A 158 -24.29 -15.34 -13.87
N ALA A 159 -23.73 -16.56 -13.76
CA ALA A 159 -22.98 -17.01 -12.58
C ALA A 159 -21.61 -16.31 -12.46
N ASP A 160 -20.93 -16.07 -13.59
CA ASP A 160 -19.66 -15.32 -13.63
C ASP A 160 -19.86 -13.88 -13.15
N LEU A 161 -20.88 -13.21 -13.69
CA LEU A 161 -21.27 -11.86 -13.32
C LEU A 161 -21.59 -11.77 -11.81
N ALA A 162 -22.32 -12.76 -11.28
CA ALA A 162 -22.66 -12.81 -9.86
C ALA A 162 -21.41 -12.98 -8.96
N ALA A 163 -20.49 -13.90 -9.33
CA ALA A 163 -19.23 -14.08 -8.61
C ALA A 163 -18.37 -12.81 -8.66
N ARG A 164 -18.20 -12.21 -9.84
CA ARG A 164 -17.45 -10.96 -10.00
C ARG A 164 -18.03 -9.82 -9.18
N ARG A 165 -19.36 -9.65 -9.17
CA ARG A 165 -20.00 -8.63 -8.33
C ARG A 165 -19.67 -8.82 -6.84
N ALA A 166 -19.68 -10.07 -6.37
CA ALA A 166 -19.30 -10.39 -5.00
C ALA A 166 -17.82 -10.08 -4.71
N ASN A 167 -16.90 -10.37 -5.65
CA ASN A 167 -15.48 -10.02 -5.52
C ASN A 167 -15.28 -8.51 -5.40
N ILE A 168 -15.93 -7.72 -6.26
CA ILE A 168 -15.88 -6.26 -6.23
C ILE A 168 -16.42 -5.71 -4.90
N SER A 169 -17.49 -6.29 -4.37
CA SER A 169 -18.02 -5.93 -3.04
C SER A 169 -17.05 -6.30 -1.91
N GLN A 170 -16.40 -7.46 -1.97
CA GLN A 170 -15.40 -7.89 -0.99
C GLN A 170 -14.20 -6.95 -0.97
N LEU A 171 -13.65 -6.59 -2.13
CA LEU A 171 -12.55 -5.62 -2.24
C LEU A 171 -12.98 -4.24 -1.70
N SER A 172 -14.19 -3.80 -2.03
CA SER A 172 -14.73 -2.52 -1.54
C SER A 172 -14.79 -2.47 -0.02
N GLN A 173 -15.32 -3.51 0.63
CA GLN A 173 -15.37 -3.60 2.09
C GLN A 173 -13.97 -3.65 2.71
N PHE A 174 -13.04 -4.37 2.08
CA PHE A 174 -11.66 -4.41 2.54
C PHE A 174 -11.02 -3.02 2.53
N ILE A 175 -11.17 -2.24 1.44
CA ILE A 175 -10.62 -0.87 1.35
C ILE A 175 -11.23 0.04 2.42
N GLN A 176 -12.54 -0.06 2.68
CA GLN A 176 -13.22 0.73 3.72
C GLN A 176 -12.63 0.49 5.11
N THR A 177 -12.21 -0.74 5.41
CA THR A 177 -11.59 -1.09 6.70
C THR A 177 -10.09 -0.81 6.70
N TRP A 178 -9.37 -1.29 5.68
CA TRP A 178 -7.90 -1.34 5.68
C TRP A 178 -7.22 -0.04 5.26
N SER A 179 -7.95 0.82 4.56
CA SER A 179 -7.46 2.09 4.04
C SER A 179 -8.31 3.28 4.49
N ALA A 180 -9.04 3.17 5.59
CA ALA A 180 -9.77 4.30 6.15
C ALA A 180 -8.82 5.49 6.39
N GLY A 181 -9.12 6.65 5.79
CA GLY A 181 -8.29 7.85 5.93
C GLY A 181 -6.95 7.85 5.19
N ASN A 182 -6.65 6.83 4.37
CA ASN A 182 -5.41 6.75 3.58
C ASN A 182 -5.64 7.09 2.10
N ALA A 183 -4.59 7.55 1.43
CA ALA A 183 -4.56 7.56 -0.03
C ALA A 183 -4.53 6.12 -0.55
N VAL A 184 -5.22 5.85 -1.66
CA VAL A 184 -5.41 4.49 -2.22
C VAL A 184 -5.10 4.49 -3.71
N LEU A 185 -4.46 3.43 -4.18
CA LEU A 185 -4.30 3.09 -5.59
C LEU A 185 -4.71 1.63 -5.82
N VAL A 186 -5.71 1.41 -6.67
CA VAL A 186 -6.16 0.10 -7.11
C VAL A 186 -5.78 -0.10 -8.57
N MET A 187 -4.99 -1.13 -8.84
CA MET A 187 -4.56 -1.52 -10.18
C MET A 187 -4.99 -2.96 -10.40
N MET A 188 -5.87 -3.20 -11.37
CA MET A 188 -6.53 -4.50 -11.50
C MET A 188 -6.92 -4.82 -12.93
N ASP A 189 -6.86 -6.10 -13.28
CA ASP A 189 -7.76 -6.67 -14.27
C ASP A 189 -9.11 -6.84 -13.56
N SER A 190 -10.04 -5.91 -13.75
CA SER A 190 -11.29 -5.97 -13.02
C SER A 190 -12.27 -6.99 -13.57
N ASN A 191 -12.04 -7.49 -14.79
CA ASN A 191 -13.04 -8.18 -15.61
C ASN A 191 -14.37 -7.40 -15.77
N THR A 192 -14.43 -6.11 -15.43
CA THR A 192 -15.64 -5.26 -15.52
C THR A 192 -15.59 -4.26 -16.68
N ARG A 193 -16.77 -3.84 -17.13
CA ARG A 193 -16.99 -2.74 -18.08
C ARG A 193 -18.09 -1.85 -17.51
N TYR A 194 -17.94 -0.53 -17.58
CA TYR A 194 -19.00 0.43 -17.37
C TYR A 194 -20.19 0.19 -18.29
N THR A 195 -19.95 -0.16 -19.55
CA THR A 195 -21.03 -0.40 -20.54
C THR A 195 -21.81 -1.68 -20.29
N ARG A 196 -21.26 -2.65 -19.54
CA ARG A 196 -21.96 -3.90 -19.23
C ARG A 196 -22.93 -3.69 -18.06
N ALA A 197 -24.21 -3.92 -18.31
CA ALA A 197 -25.30 -3.61 -17.38
C ALA A 197 -25.14 -4.32 -16.01
N ASP A 198 -24.64 -5.55 -16.02
CA ASP A 198 -24.57 -6.41 -14.84
C ASP A 198 -23.27 -6.29 -14.03
N ASP A 199 -22.33 -5.42 -14.43
CA ASP A 199 -21.12 -5.14 -13.66
C ASP A 199 -21.36 -4.03 -12.62
N ASN A 200 -20.67 -4.13 -11.47
CA ASN A 200 -20.82 -3.22 -10.33
C ASN A 200 -19.56 -2.41 -10.00
N ILE A 201 -18.69 -2.12 -10.98
CA ILE A 201 -17.46 -1.33 -10.73
C ILE A 201 -17.74 0.04 -10.09
N ARG A 202 -18.89 0.64 -10.41
CA ARG A 202 -19.37 1.89 -9.80
C ARG A 202 -19.54 1.78 -8.29
N THR A 203 -19.87 0.60 -7.77
CA THR A 203 -20.01 0.36 -6.33
C THR A 203 -18.66 0.42 -5.61
N LEU A 204 -17.59 -0.10 -6.22
CA LEU A 204 -16.23 0.02 -5.68
C LEU A 204 -15.80 1.49 -5.61
N ILE A 205 -16.05 2.21 -6.70
CA ILE A 205 -15.69 3.62 -6.85
C ILE A 205 -16.45 4.48 -5.84
N ALA A 206 -17.78 4.45 -5.86
CA ALA A 206 -18.61 5.27 -4.99
C ALA A 206 -18.46 4.91 -3.51
N GLY A 207 -18.37 3.62 -3.18
CA GLY A 207 -18.26 3.15 -1.81
C GLY A 207 -16.94 3.51 -1.12
N ASN A 208 -15.90 3.85 -1.90
CA ASN A 208 -14.57 4.17 -1.38
C ASN A 208 -14.11 5.58 -1.71
N GLY A 209 -14.89 6.37 -2.46
CA GLY A 209 -14.48 7.69 -2.93
C GLY A 209 -13.29 7.61 -3.89
N LEU A 210 -13.23 6.57 -4.73
CA LEU A 210 -12.19 6.46 -5.75
C LEU A 210 -12.58 7.25 -7.01
N THR A 211 -11.57 7.56 -7.81
CA THR A 211 -11.66 8.12 -9.16
C THR A 211 -11.02 7.12 -10.14
N ASP A 212 -11.66 6.89 -11.29
CA ASP A 212 -11.06 6.11 -12.38
C ASP A 212 -10.28 7.03 -13.31
N ALA A 213 -8.98 6.77 -13.50
CA ALA A 213 -8.11 7.59 -14.32
C ALA A 213 -8.55 7.67 -15.80
N TRP A 214 -9.15 6.60 -16.34
CA TRP A 214 -9.69 6.61 -17.71
C TRP A 214 -10.91 7.54 -17.81
N VAL A 215 -11.81 7.44 -16.84
CA VAL A 215 -13.02 8.28 -16.82
C VAL A 215 -12.65 9.74 -16.67
N GLU A 216 -11.75 10.06 -15.74
CA GLU A 216 -11.32 11.43 -15.48
C GLU A 216 -10.57 12.04 -16.66
N LEU A 217 -9.54 11.35 -17.18
CA LEU A 217 -8.62 11.95 -18.14
C LEU A 217 -9.04 11.79 -19.61
N VAL A 218 -9.88 10.80 -19.93
CA VAL A 218 -10.25 10.48 -21.32
C VAL A 218 -11.73 10.67 -21.58
N LYS A 219 -12.61 10.12 -20.74
CA LYS A 219 -14.06 10.13 -21.05
C LYS A 219 -14.80 11.36 -20.52
N GLY A 220 -14.29 12.00 -19.47
CA GLY A 220 -14.97 13.05 -18.70
C GLY A 220 -16.16 12.56 -17.86
N SER A 221 -16.88 11.52 -18.32
CA SER A 221 -17.96 10.87 -17.58
C SER A 221 -17.99 9.36 -17.86
N ALA A 222 -18.37 8.58 -16.85
CA ALA A 222 -18.49 7.14 -16.99
C ALA A 222 -19.61 6.80 -18.00
N PRO A 223 -19.36 5.90 -18.99
CA PRO A 223 -20.41 5.43 -19.89
C PRO A 223 -21.63 4.89 -19.14
N ALA A 224 -22.82 4.93 -19.74
CA ALA A 224 -24.02 4.37 -19.12
C ALA A 224 -23.97 2.83 -19.09
N ALA A 225 -24.49 2.24 -18.01
CA ALA A 225 -24.67 0.78 -17.92
C ALA A 225 -25.69 0.31 -18.98
N GLY A 226 -25.34 -0.72 -19.74
CA GLY A 226 -26.15 -1.22 -20.86
C GLY A 226 -25.97 -0.45 -22.17
N ALA A 227 -25.10 0.56 -22.22
CA ALA A 227 -24.73 1.21 -23.47
C ALA A 227 -23.99 0.26 -24.42
N ALA A 228 -23.90 0.62 -25.71
CA ALA A 228 -23.12 -0.14 -26.68
C ALA A 228 -21.65 -0.29 -26.22
N PRO A 229 -21.07 -1.50 -26.30
CA PRO A 229 -19.68 -1.72 -25.90
C PRO A 229 -18.70 -0.83 -26.66
N LEU A 230 -17.78 -0.19 -25.95
CA LEU A 230 -16.69 0.58 -26.54
C LEU A 230 -15.51 -0.35 -26.84
N LEU A 231 -15.59 -1.08 -27.95
CA LEU A 231 -14.59 -2.09 -28.32
C LEU A 231 -13.25 -1.46 -28.72
N CYS A 232 -12.15 -2.14 -28.40
CA CYS A 232 -10.80 -1.73 -28.77
C CYS A 232 -10.37 -2.33 -30.11
N GLY A 233 -9.60 -1.57 -30.88
CA GLY A 233 -8.77 -2.11 -31.96
C GLY A 233 -7.49 -2.76 -31.44
N THR A 234 -6.64 -3.20 -32.37
CA THR A 234 -5.29 -3.70 -32.11
C THR A 234 -4.31 -2.96 -33.03
N PRO A 235 -3.49 -2.01 -32.53
CA PRO A 235 -3.41 -1.57 -31.13
C PRO A 235 -4.65 -0.79 -30.64
N PRO A 236 -4.90 -0.76 -29.33
CA PRO A 236 -6.01 -0.02 -28.75
C PRO A 236 -5.76 1.49 -28.82
N THR A 237 -6.85 2.26 -28.81
CA THR A 237 -6.81 3.70 -28.54
C THR A 237 -7.25 3.95 -27.10
N ASN A 238 -6.90 5.10 -26.53
CA ASN A 238 -7.35 5.46 -25.18
C ASN A 238 -8.88 5.57 -25.07
N ASP A 239 -9.60 5.80 -26.18
CA ASP A 239 -11.05 6.03 -26.19
C ASP A 239 -11.90 4.77 -25.98
N CYS A 240 -11.33 3.59 -26.23
CA CYS A 240 -12.03 2.32 -26.03
C CYS A 240 -12.03 1.91 -24.55
N GLU A 241 -12.92 0.99 -24.22
CA GLU A 241 -13.05 0.43 -22.88
C GLU A 241 -12.34 -0.92 -22.80
N VAL A 242 -11.38 -1.03 -21.88
CA VAL A 242 -10.79 -2.31 -21.47
C VAL A 242 -11.37 -2.79 -20.14
N VAL A 243 -11.06 -4.01 -19.71
CA VAL A 243 -11.46 -4.53 -18.40
C VAL A 243 -10.48 -4.17 -17.28
N ASP A 244 -9.25 -3.83 -17.64
CA ASP A 244 -8.24 -3.32 -16.72
C ASP A 244 -8.59 -1.91 -16.23
N LYS A 245 -8.28 -1.61 -14.97
CA LYS A 245 -8.64 -0.36 -14.29
C LYS A 245 -7.49 0.13 -13.42
N ILE A 246 -7.31 1.46 -13.41
CA ILE A 246 -6.49 2.17 -12.42
C ILE A 246 -7.43 3.14 -11.70
N LEU A 247 -7.72 2.85 -10.44
CA LEU A 247 -8.58 3.65 -9.59
C LEU A 247 -7.73 4.26 -8.47
N TYR A 248 -8.02 5.48 -8.05
CA TYR A 248 -7.23 6.14 -7.02
C TYR A 248 -8.06 7.06 -6.12
N ARG A 249 -7.52 7.38 -4.94
CA ARG A 249 -8.07 8.37 -4.02
C ARG A 249 -6.92 9.02 -3.27
N ASP A 250 -6.99 10.33 -3.09
CA ASP A 250 -6.04 11.08 -2.25
C ASP A 250 -6.44 11.07 -0.77
N ALA A 251 -5.67 11.72 0.08
CA ALA A 251 -6.01 11.91 1.48
C ALA A 251 -5.40 13.23 2.01
N PRO A 252 -5.85 13.77 3.16
CA PRO A 252 -5.32 15.02 3.71
C PRO A 252 -3.79 15.07 3.86
N GLN A 253 -3.16 13.92 4.10
CA GLN A 253 -1.72 13.74 4.24
C GLN A 253 -0.97 13.48 2.93
N LEU A 254 -1.67 13.12 1.84
CA LEU A 254 -1.08 12.78 0.55
C LEU A 254 -2.04 13.13 -0.58
N THR A 255 -1.74 14.23 -1.28
CA THR A 255 -2.40 14.56 -2.54
C THR A 255 -1.89 13.63 -3.63
N LEU A 256 -2.81 13.08 -4.42
CA LEU A 256 -2.52 12.19 -5.55
C LEU A 256 -3.38 12.64 -6.73
N VAL A 257 -2.75 12.96 -7.86
CA VAL A 257 -3.45 13.50 -9.04
C VAL A 257 -3.00 12.73 -10.28
N ALA A 258 -3.94 12.09 -10.97
CA ALA A 258 -3.64 11.48 -12.27
C ALA A 258 -3.38 12.58 -13.30
N ASN A 259 -2.27 12.51 -14.04
CA ASN A 259 -1.92 13.48 -15.07
C ASN A 259 -1.78 12.85 -16.46
N ARG A 260 -1.71 11.52 -16.54
CA ARG A 260 -1.66 10.76 -17.80
C ARG A 260 -2.34 9.42 -17.66
N TYR A 261 -3.06 9.05 -18.72
CA TYR A 261 -3.61 7.71 -18.93
C TYR A 261 -3.11 7.18 -20.28
N LYS A 262 -2.66 5.92 -20.33
CA LYS A 262 -2.18 5.31 -21.57
C LYS A 262 -2.47 3.82 -21.61
N LEU A 263 -3.31 3.41 -22.56
CA LEU A 263 -3.32 2.04 -23.04
C LEU A 263 -2.14 1.83 -23.99
N ASP A 264 -1.53 0.65 -23.92
CA ASP A 264 -0.40 0.31 -24.78
C ASP A 264 -0.77 0.42 -26.27
N ASP A 265 -0.04 1.27 -26.99
CA ASP A 265 -0.30 1.59 -28.40
C ASP A 265 0.66 0.87 -29.36
N GLY A 266 1.34 -0.18 -28.91
CA GLY A 266 2.29 -0.93 -29.73
C GLY A 266 3.60 -1.31 -29.04
N ASN A 267 3.83 -0.93 -27.77
CA ASN A 267 5.11 -1.18 -27.11
C ASN A 267 5.23 -2.61 -26.60
N PHE A 268 4.11 -3.26 -26.25
CA PHE A 268 4.08 -4.65 -25.77
C PHE A 268 3.65 -5.62 -26.86
N TYR A 269 4.39 -5.60 -27.96
CA TYR A 269 4.18 -6.43 -29.14
C TYR A 269 5.46 -7.21 -29.49
N ASP A 270 5.30 -8.38 -30.09
CA ASP A 270 6.39 -9.17 -30.66
C ASP A 270 6.85 -8.63 -32.02
N SER A 271 7.87 -9.27 -32.61
CA SER A 271 8.40 -8.88 -33.93
C SER A 271 7.42 -9.07 -35.09
N ASP A 272 6.38 -9.89 -34.92
CA ASP A 272 5.34 -10.13 -35.91
C ASP A 272 4.17 -9.14 -35.76
N GLY A 273 4.26 -8.20 -34.82
CA GLY A 273 3.22 -7.21 -34.55
C GLY A 273 2.02 -7.79 -33.81
N LYS A 274 2.20 -8.86 -33.02
CA LYS A 274 1.15 -9.41 -32.15
C LYS A 274 1.34 -8.96 -30.70
N PRO A 275 0.25 -8.72 -29.94
CA PRO A 275 0.35 -8.42 -28.51
C PRO A 275 1.06 -9.52 -27.71
N LEU A 276 1.82 -9.13 -26.68
CA LEU A 276 2.51 -10.08 -25.80
C LEU A 276 1.58 -10.75 -24.76
N SER A 277 0.37 -10.25 -24.60
CA SER A 277 -0.70 -10.82 -23.78
C SER A 277 -2.05 -10.63 -24.50
N ASP A 278 -3.07 -11.35 -24.09
CA ASP A 278 -4.45 -11.11 -24.54
C ASP A 278 -5.07 -9.84 -23.91
N HIS A 279 -4.39 -9.26 -22.92
CA HIS A 279 -4.67 -7.92 -22.40
C HIS A 279 -3.70 -6.87 -22.93
N TYR A 280 -4.15 -5.61 -22.93
CA TYR A 280 -3.28 -4.47 -23.18
C TYR A 280 -2.76 -3.91 -21.85
N PRO A 281 -1.44 -3.73 -21.68
CA PRO A 281 -0.92 -3.05 -20.52
C PRO A 281 -1.54 -1.66 -20.37
N LEU A 282 -1.99 -1.33 -19.16
CA LEU A 282 -2.61 -0.06 -18.83
C LEU A 282 -1.70 0.71 -17.88
N ALA A 283 -1.23 1.87 -18.33
CA ALA A 283 -0.39 2.77 -17.56
C ALA A 283 -1.11 4.05 -17.15
N ALA A 284 -0.71 4.58 -16.00
CA ALA A 284 -1.04 5.95 -15.59
C ALA A 284 0.19 6.62 -14.98
N GLN A 285 0.23 7.94 -15.02
CA GLN A 285 1.17 8.73 -14.25
C GLN A 285 0.41 9.58 -13.24
N PHE A 286 0.97 9.68 -12.04
CA PHE A 286 0.46 10.50 -10.96
C PHE A 286 1.50 11.53 -10.52
N GLY A 287 1.06 12.76 -10.32
CA GLY A 287 1.77 13.68 -9.44
C GLY A 287 1.32 13.43 -8.00
N TRP A 288 2.27 13.42 -7.06
CA TRP A 288 1.95 13.35 -5.63
C TRP A 288 2.61 14.49 -4.86
N ALA A 289 1.96 14.90 -3.77
CA ALA A 289 2.48 15.90 -2.85
C ALA A 289 2.09 15.57 -1.41
N VAL A 290 2.99 15.81 -0.47
CA VAL A 290 2.67 15.66 0.96
C VAL A 290 1.68 16.73 1.40
N GLY A 291 0.85 16.41 2.39
CA GLY A 291 -0.09 17.36 2.95
C GLY A 291 0.61 18.58 3.56
N THR A 292 0.04 19.76 3.32
CA THR A 292 0.58 21.05 3.79
C THR A 292 0.13 21.40 5.20
N THR A 293 -0.94 20.77 5.69
CA THR A 293 -1.53 20.95 7.03
C THR A 293 -1.57 19.67 7.85
N VAL A 294 -1.53 18.50 7.20
CA VAL A 294 -1.57 17.17 7.81
C VAL A 294 -0.47 16.32 7.20
N ARG A 295 0.28 15.59 8.01
CA ARG A 295 1.31 14.65 7.56
C ARG A 295 1.26 13.40 8.42
N THR A 296 1.84 12.31 7.95
CA THR A 296 2.08 11.11 8.76
C THR A 296 3.58 10.85 8.87
N SER A 297 3.95 10.08 9.87
CA SER A 297 5.29 9.48 9.97
C SER A 297 5.29 8.07 9.39
N ASP A 298 6.48 7.50 9.25
CA ASP A 298 6.61 6.05 9.14
C ASP A 298 6.02 5.34 10.36
N GLN A 299 5.71 4.06 10.19
CA GLN A 299 5.11 3.22 11.21
C GLN A 299 6.08 2.12 11.63
N PHE A 300 6.11 1.82 12.93
CA PHE A 300 7.02 0.82 13.51
C PHE A 300 6.25 -0.25 14.27
N GLY A 301 6.63 -1.51 14.07
CA GLY A 301 5.96 -2.68 14.64
C GLY A 301 5.65 -3.76 13.60
N GLY A 302 4.83 -4.74 13.96
CA GLY A 302 4.52 -5.90 13.13
C GLY A 302 3.27 -5.74 12.25
N PRO A 303 3.10 -6.61 11.24
CA PRO A 303 1.96 -6.57 10.31
C PRO A 303 0.66 -7.17 10.90
N HIS A 304 0.61 -7.42 12.21
CA HIS A 304 -0.51 -8.08 12.88
C HIS A 304 -1.63 -7.08 13.21
N GLY A 305 -2.77 -7.58 13.70
CA GLY A 305 -3.90 -6.72 14.03
C GLY A 305 -4.64 -6.14 12.82
N THR A 306 -5.59 -5.25 13.10
CA THR A 306 -6.36 -4.48 12.12
C THR A 306 -5.73 -3.09 11.98
N PRO A 307 -5.59 -2.53 10.77
CA PRO A 307 -5.07 -1.18 10.62
C PRO A 307 -6.04 -0.12 11.14
N PHE A 308 -5.48 0.97 11.67
CA PHE A 308 -6.21 2.17 12.03
C PHE A 308 -5.50 3.45 11.56
N ASN A 309 -6.28 4.51 11.35
CA ASN A 309 -5.78 5.86 11.10
C ASN A 309 -6.78 6.88 11.66
N ASP A 310 -6.33 7.67 12.61
CA ASP A 310 -7.14 8.69 13.28
C ASP A 310 -7.62 9.82 12.35
N ILE A 311 -6.99 10.01 11.19
CA ILE A 311 -7.47 10.93 10.14
C ILE A 311 -8.87 10.51 9.66
N ALA A 312 -9.16 9.21 9.61
CA ALA A 312 -10.50 8.70 9.25
C ALA A 312 -11.60 9.14 10.23
N LYS A 313 -11.23 9.60 11.41
CA LYS A 313 -12.12 10.09 12.47
C LYS A 313 -11.98 11.60 12.70
N GLY A 314 -11.26 12.32 11.84
CA GLY A 314 -11.12 13.77 11.90
C GLY A 314 -10.22 14.26 13.02
N ALA A 315 -9.25 13.46 13.47
CA ALA A 315 -8.32 13.86 14.53
C ALA A 315 -7.54 15.14 14.19
N GLU A 316 -7.19 15.30 12.91
CA GLU A 316 -6.55 16.48 12.36
C GLU A 316 -7.43 17.74 12.40
N GLN A 317 -8.70 17.64 12.80
CA GLN A 317 -9.62 18.76 12.94
C GLN A 317 -9.97 19.07 14.41
N ARG A 318 -9.29 18.43 15.37
CA ARG A 318 -9.61 18.52 16.79
C ARG A 318 -8.37 18.82 17.63
N THR A 319 -8.59 19.27 18.86
CA THR A 319 -7.54 19.40 19.86
C THR A 319 -7.57 18.19 20.79
N ILE A 320 -6.40 17.63 21.10
CA ILE A 320 -6.28 16.59 22.12
C ILE A 320 -6.42 17.24 23.51
N ALA A 321 -7.45 16.83 24.26
CA ALA A 321 -7.68 17.26 25.64
C ALA A 321 -7.04 16.32 26.66
N SER A 322 -6.89 15.05 26.32
CA SER A 322 -6.19 14.07 27.15
C SER A 322 -5.63 12.92 26.34
N VAL A 323 -4.58 12.29 26.87
CA VAL A 323 -4.03 11.03 26.36
C VAL A 323 -4.04 10.01 27.47
N THR A 324 -4.50 8.81 27.17
CA THR A 324 -4.40 7.64 28.06
C THR A 324 -3.59 6.57 27.36
N LEU A 325 -2.57 6.06 28.06
CA LEU A 325 -1.82 4.88 27.64
C LEU A 325 -2.16 3.73 28.58
N ARG A 326 -2.26 2.52 28.04
CA ARG A 326 -2.36 1.28 28.81
C ARG A 326 -1.14 0.42 28.54
N GLY A 327 -0.48 -0.06 29.59
CA GLY A 327 0.67 -0.93 29.40
C GLY A 327 1.16 -1.59 30.68
N ALA A 328 1.86 -2.69 30.50
CA ALA A 328 2.61 -3.38 31.54
C ALA A 328 3.95 -3.89 30.97
N SER A 329 4.04 -5.18 30.64
CA SER A 329 5.20 -5.72 29.91
C SER A 329 5.27 -5.22 28.47
N ARG A 330 4.14 -4.80 27.90
CA ARG A 330 3.99 -4.27 26.54
C ARG A 330 3.04 -3.08 26.53
N LEU A 331 2.86 -2.45 25.35
CA LEU A 331 1.85 -1.42 25.15
C LEU A 331 0.52 -2.07 24.75
N ASP A 332 -0.44 -2.05 25.66
CA ASP A 332 -1.76 -2.66 25.45
C ASP A 332 -2.68 -1.75 24.63
N GLY A 333 -2.68 -0.44 24.90
CA GLY A 333 -3.62 0.46 24.25
C GLY A 333 -3.29 1.94 24.35
N ILE A 334 -3.89 2.71 23.46
CA ILE A 334 -3.78 4.18 23.40
C ILE A 334 -5.16 4.79 23.19
N ALA A 335 -5.46 5.87 23.91
CA ALA A 335 -6.68 6.63 23.70
C ALA A 335 -6.45 8.15 23.76
N LEU A 336 -7.04 8.88 22.83
CA LEU A 336 -7.08 10.34 22.78
C LEU A 336 -8.49 10.83 23.10
N GLY A 337 -8.63 11.56 24.20
CA GLY A 337 -9.83 12.34 24.47
C GLY A 337 -9.73 13.68 23.75
N LEU A 338 -10.70 13.98 22.90
CA LEU A 338 -10.76 15.20 22.09
C LEU A 338 -11.58 16.30 22.78
N ASP A 339 -11.37 17.54 22.35
CA ASP A 339 -12.06 18.74 22.85
C ASP A 339 -13.60 18.71 22.75
N ASN A 340 -14.14 17.95 21.79
CA ASN A 340 -15.58 17.72 21.64
C ASN A 340 -16.14 16.57 22.50
N GLY A 341 -15.32 15.97 23.37
CA GLY A 341 -15.69 14.84 24.22
C GLY A 341 -15.67 13.47 23.55
N SER A 342 -15.37 13.38 22.23
CA SER A 342 -15.16 12.10 21.57
C SER A 342 -13.82 11.48 21.97
N THR A 343 -13.72 10.15 21.87
CA THR A 343 -12.49 9.41 22.15
C THR A 343 -12.09 8.61 20.92
N LEU A 344 -10.81 8.69 20.57
CA LEU A 344 -10.16 7.79 19.61
C LEU A 344 -9.37 6.77 20.43
N ALA A 345 -9.65 5.48 20.29
CA ALA A 345 -9.02 4.45 21.10
C ALA A 345 -8.64 3.24 20.25
N HIS A 346 -7.44 2.71 20.49
CA HIS A 346 -6.85 1.58 19.79
C HIS A 346 -6.16 0.64 20.78
N GLY A 347 -6.10 -0.64 20.43
CA GLY A 347 -5.55 -1.70 21.26
C GLY A 347 -6.54 -2.27 22.27
N GLY A 348 -6.03 -3.08 23.20
CA GLY A 348 -6.83 -3.79 24.18
C GLY A 348 -7.00 -3.06 25.51
N SER A 349 -7.69 -3.76 26.42
CA SER A 349 -7.99 -3.30 27.79
C SER A 349 -7.01 -3.81 28.84
N GLY A 350 -5.95 -4.51 28.44
CA GLY A 350 -4.89 -5.00 29.32
C GLY A 350 -4.05 -3.88 29.94
N GLY A 351 -3.07 -4.27 30.75
CA GLY A 351 -2.16 -3.35 31.43
C GLY A 351 -2.83 -2.35 32.39
N ASP A 352 -2.01 -1.49 32.99
CA ASP A 352 -2.47 -0.38 33.82
C ASP A 352 -2.63 0.89 32.99
N ALA A 353 -3.68 1.66 33.26
CA ALA A 353 -3.93 2.92 32.56
C ALA A 353 -3.23 4.09 33.26
N VAL A 354 -2.57 4.93 32.47
CA VAL A 354 -2.01 6.21 32.91
C VAL A 354 -2.51 7.30 31.96
N THR A 355 -3.01 8.39 32.53
CA THR A 355 -3.63 9.48 31.76
C THR A 355 -2.92 10.81 32.01
N LEU A 356 -2.69 11.57 30.95
CA LEU A 356 -2.27 12.96 30.98
C LEU A 356 -3.37 13.85 30.40
N ARG A 357 -3.89 14.79 31.19
CA ARG A 357 -4.77 15.87 30.70
C ARG A 357 -3.94 17.04 30.20
N LEU A 358 -4.17 17.48 28.97
CA LEU A 358 -3.43 18.56 28.33
C LEU A 358 -4.03 19.93 28.67
N GLY A 359 -3.18 20.93 28.89
CA GLY A 359 -3.62 22.32 28.98
C GLY A 359 -4.05 22.87 27.61
N SER A 360 -4.72 24.03 27.60
CA SER A 360 -5.27 24.66 26.38
C SER A 360 -4.25 24.86 25.24
N ASN A 361 -3.01 25.22 25.59
CA ASN A 361 -1.89 25.44 24.65
C ASN A 361 -0.85 24.32 24.69
N GLU A 362 -1.20 23.19 25.30
CA GLU A 362 -0.30 22.06 25.37
C GLU A 362 -0.54 21.10 24.23
N ARG A 363 0.55 20.68 23.59
CA ARG A 363 0.53 19.82 22.42
C ARG A 363 1.57 18.72 22.57
N LEU A 364 1.26 17.55 22.03
CA LEU A 364 2.21 16.45 21.92
C LEU A 364 3.25 16.79 20.84
N THR A 365 4.53 16.69 21.17
CA THR A 365 5.63 17.08 20.26
C THR A 365 6.53 15.92 19.87
N SER A 366 6.59 14.86 20.69
CA SER A 366 7.34 13.66 20.32
C SER A 366 6.73 12.38 20.90
N ALA A 367 6.89 11.29 20.17
CA ALA A 367 6.59 9.93 20.59
C ALA A 367 7.85 9.06 20.47
N THR A 368 8.28 8.48 21.58
CA THR A 368 9.35 7.47 21.59
C THR A 368 8.72 6.11 21.85
N LEU A 369 8.86 5.21 20.89
CA LEU A 369 8.26 3.88 20.92
C LEU A 369 9.37 2.82 20.91
N SER A 370 9.11 1.68 21.55
CA SER A 370 10.00 0.53 21.46
C SER A 370 9.26 -0.69 20.94
N VAL A 371 9.97 -1.52 20.17
CA VAL A 371 9.40 -2.71 19.52
C VAL A 371 10.15 -3.96 19.95
N GLY A 372 9.47 -5.10 19.89
CA GLY A 372 10.07 -6.38 20.21
C GLY A 372 9.20 -7.53 19.74
N GLN A 373 9.69 -8.76 19.94
CA GLN A 373 8.92 -9.97 19.65
C GLN A 373 8.27 -10.53 20.91
N TYR A 374 7.01 -10.94 20.77
CA TYR A 374 6.29 -11.71 21.77
C TYR A 374 5.47 -12.80 21.06
N ASN A 375 5.65 -14.05 21.48
CA ASN A 375 4.99 -15.22 20.86
C ASN A 375 5.14 -15.28 19.33
N GLY A 376 6.33 -14.95 18.82
CA GLY A 376 6.63 -14.95 17.38
C GLY A 376 6.06 -13.77 16.59
N HIS A 377 5.42 -12.80 17.25
CA HIS A 377 4.84 -11.61 16.63
C HIS A 377 5.59 -10.36 17.05
N THR A 378 5.96 -9.51 16.10
CA THR A 378 6.54 -8.18 16.39
C THR A 378 5.43 -7.22 16.82
N ARG A 379 5.62 -6.48 17.91
CA ARG A 379 4.63 -5.51 18.43
C ARG A 379 5.28 -4.41 19.27
N LEU A 380 4.47 -3.45 19.74
CA LEU A 380 4.93 -2.35 20.58
C LEU A 380 5.08 -2.80 22.04
N PHE A 381 6.24 -2.50 22.61
CA PHE A 381 6.55 -2.81 24.01
C PHE A 381 6.38 -1.60 24.93
N SER A 382 6.63 -0.41 24.44
CA SER A 382 6.40 0.82 25.20
C SER A 382 6.11 2.01 24.30
N LEU A 383 5.45 3.01 24.88
CA LEU A 383 5.32 4.34 24.29
C LEU A 383 5.56 5.40 25.37
N SER A 384 6.37 6.40 25.04
CA SER A 384 6.58 7.61 25.81
C SER A 384 6.25 8.83 24.97
N LEU A 385 5.35 9.67 25.46
CA LEU A 385 4.91 10.91 24.82
C LEU A 385 5.46 12.11 25.58
N ARG A 386 5.87 13.15 24.85
CA ARG A 386 6.32 14.43 25.41
C ARG A 386 5.49 15.58 24.87
N THR A 387 5.29 16.60 25.69
CA THR A 387 4.57 17.82 25.32
C THR A 387 5.50 19.02 25.12
N ASN A 388 5.00 20.06 24.44
CA ASN A 388 5.67 21.36 24.34
C ASN A 388 5.87 22.08 25.70
N GLN A 389 5.20 21.63 26.77
CA GLN A 389 5.41 22.12 28.14
C GLN A 389 6.41 21.28 28.94
N GLY A 390 7.08 20.32 28.29
CA GLY A 390 8.09 19.46 28.93
C GLY A 390 7.51 18.35 29.81
N ARG A 391 6.18 18.16 29.83
CA ARG A 391 5.54 17.03 30.52
C ARG A 391 5.63 15.78 29.67
N SER A 392 5.55 14.62 30.33
CA SER A 392 5.58 13.32 29.65
C SER A 392 4.58 12.33 30.23
N LEU A 393 4.22 11.34 29.42
CA LEU A 393 3.37 10.21 29.76
C LEU A 393 3.99 8.95 29.14
N SER A 394 4.15 7.87 29.90
CA SER A 394 4.71 6.62 29.37
C SER A 394 3.95 5.41 29.89
N ALA A 395 3.91 4.34 29.08
CA ALA A 395 3.41 3.03 29.48
C ALA A 395 4.16 1.91 28.74
N GLY A 396 4.09 0.70 29.29
CA GLY A 396 4.82 -0.46 28.79
C GLY A 396 6.28 -0.51 29.28
N THR A 397 6.98 -1.60 28.95
CA THR A 397 8.38 -1.83 29.36
C THR A 397 9.30 -1.70 28.14
N PRO A 398 10.18 -0.68 28.07
CA PRO A 398 11.00 -0.45 26.90
C PRO A 398 11.94 -1.61 26.55
N THR A 399 12.12 -1.84 25.25
CA THR A 399 13.13 -2.75 24.69
C THR A 399 14.32 -1.96 24.12
N ALA A 400 15.34 -2.68 23.63
CA ALA A 400 16.53 -2.07 23.04
C ALA A 400 16.25 -1.40 21.68
N GLU A 401 15.30 -1.93 20.90
CA GLU A 401 14.94 -1.36 19.61
C GLU A 401 13.91 -0.24 19.82
N THR A 402 14.36 1.00 19.65
CA THR A 402 13.59 2.21 19.95
C THR A 402 13.64 3.20 18.79
N TYR A 403 12.51 3.85 18.53
CA TYR A 403 12.35 4.88 17.51
C TYR A 403 11.73 6.13 18.13
N THR A 404 12.17 7.31 17.69
CA THR A 404 11.62 8.59 18.14
C THR A 404 11.05 9.36 16.96
N LEU A 405 9.75 9.62 17.03
CA LEU A 405 8.99 10.42 16.09
C LEU A 405 8.83 11.82 16.68
N THR A 406 9.39 12.84 16.03
CA THR A 406 9.34 14.25 16.49
C THR A 406 8.55 15.09 15.51
N ALA A 407 7.61 15.88 16.00
CA ALA A 407 6.88 16.83 15.16
C ALA A 407 7.84 17.91 14.62
N PRO A 408 7.78 18.25 13.32
CA PRO A 408 8.54 19.37 12.76
C PRO A 408 8.22 20.69 13.47
N SER A 409 9.10 21.69 13.33
CA SER A 409 8.85 23.03 13.87
C SER A 409 7.55 23.63 13.32
N GLY A 410 6.67 24.10 14.22
CA GLY A 410 5.34 24.62 13.87
C GLY A 410 4.29 23.52 13.61
N TRP A 411 4.57 22.29 14.04
CA TRP A 411 3.67 21.15 13.99
C TRP A 411 3.60 20.45 15.35
N HIS A 412 2.55 19.67 15.54
CA HIS A 412 2.36 18.80 16.69
C HIS A 412 1.76 17.45 16.29
N ILE A 413 1.82 16.47 17.19
CA ILE A 413 1.12 15.19 17.03
C ILE A 413 -0.36 15.40 17.35
N ALA A 414 -1.23 15.14 16.39
CA ALA A 414 -2.69 15.30 16.47
C ALA A 414 -3.44 13.97 16.56
N GLY A 415 -2.79 12.86 16.26
CA GLY A 415 -3.39 11.53 16.25
C GLY A 415 -2.36 10.43 16.01
N PHE A 416 -2.84 9.20 15.87
CA PHE A 416 -2.03 8.03 15.61
C PHE A 416 -2.54 7.26 14.39
N THR A 417 -1.64 6.49 13.78
CA THR A 417 -1.96 5.51 12.74
C THR A 417 -1.14 4.26 13.01
N GLY A 418 -1.62 3.09 12.61
CA GLY A 418 -0.92 1.87 12.93
C GLY A 418 -1.77 0.64 12.74
N ARG A 419 -1.53 -0.37 13.58
CA ARG A 419 -2.28 -1.62 13.63
C ARG A 419 -2.47 -2.06 15.07
N ASP A 420 -3.65 -2.57 15.38
CA ASP A 420 -4.02 -2.96 16.74
C ASP A 420 -4.87 -4.24 16.79
N GLY A 421 -4.93 -4.82 17.98
CA GLY A 421 -5.78 -5.96 18.32
C GLY A 421 -5.93 -6.02 19.83
N ASP A 422 -5.56 -7.14 20.44
CA ASP A 422 -5.50 -7.23 21.91
C ASP A 422 -4.41 -6.32 22.51
N GLU A 423 -3.41 -5.92 21.71
CA GLU A 423 -2.34 -4.98 22.05
C GLU A 423 -2.06 -4.06 20.83
N ILE A 424 -1.13 -3.11 20.95
CA ILE A 424 -0.69 -2.30 19.79
C ILE A 424 0.40 -3.06 19.01
N ASP A 425 0.12 -3.42 17.77
CA ASP A 425 1.03 -4.19 16.92
C ASP A 425 1.97 -3.30 16.09
N LYS A 426 1.47 -2.15 15.63
CA LYS A 426 2.25 -1.16 14.86
C LYS A 426 1.78 0.26 15.18
N LEU A 427 2.70 1.23 15.19
CA LEU A 427 2.36 2.61 15.50
C LEU A 427 3.23 3.61 14.71
N GLY A 428 2.56 4.65 14.22
CA GLY A 428 3.09 5.92 13.76
C GLY A 428 2.19 7.06 14.26
N VAL A 429 2.59 8.28 13.98
CA VAL A 429 1.87 9.50 14.39
C VAL A 429 1.33 10.28 13.20
N VAL A 430 0.20 10.96 13.43
CA VAL A 430 -0.37 11.99 12.57
C VAL A 430 0.11 13.34 13.07
N TYR A 431 0.76 14.10 12.21
CA TYR A 431 1.17 15.47 12.46
C TYR A 431 0.15 16.45 11.91
N ARG A 432 -0.05 17.56 12.64
CA ARG A 432 -0.84 18.70 12.21
C ARG A 432 -0.02 19.97 12.38
N LYS A 433 -0.11 20.86 11.39
CA LYS A 433 0.48 22.20 11.46
C LYS A 433 -0.35 23.10 12.39
N ASP A 434 0.32 23.90 13.21
CA ASP A 434 -0.30 24.78 14.21
C ASP A 434 -1.30 25.80 13.64
#